data_AF-A0A433VSA0-F1
#
_entry.id   AF-A0A433VSA0-F1
#
_cell.length_a   1.000
_cell.length_b   1.000
_cell.length_c   1.000
_cell.angle_alpha   90.00
_cell.angle_beta   90.00
_cell.angle_gamma   90.00
#
_symmetry.space_group_name_H-M   'P 1'
#
loop_
_entity.id
_entity.type
_entity.pdbx_description
1 polymer ?
#
loop_
_entity_poly.entity_id
_entity_poly.type
_entity_poly.pdbx_seq_one_letter_code
_entity_poly.pdbx_strand_id
1 'polypeptide(L)'
;MKNFVRTIVIVFTCAFIFLTNAVPAFAIESYQSNAREGETQLLETQKLTDEVSRYAPGGPNLEQTQERTSQGGLNEVQGTADIDQMKRPENSTEAVSVEDEINNLLGKVTGKK
;
A
#
# COMPACT_ATOMS: atom_id res chain seq x y z
N MET A 1 60.07 0.56 -18.53
CA MET A 1 59.26 0.10 -17.37
C MET A 1 58.14 1.07 -16.99
N LYS A 2 58.39 2.36 -16.74
CA LYS A 2 57.37 3.32 -16.28
C LYS A 2 56.10 3.43 -17.16
N ASN A 3 56.25 3.43 -18.49
CA ASN A 3 55.12 3.53 -19.42
C ASN A 3 54.28 2.23 -19.47
N PHE A 4 54.93 1.07 -19.30
CA PHE A 4 54.28 -0.23 -19.28
C PHE A 4 53.40 -0.41 -18.03
N VAL A 5 53.92 0.01 -16.87
CA VAL A 5 53.15 0.02 -15.62
C VAL A 5 51.93 0.93 -15.73
N ARG A 6 52.08 2.12 -16.33
CA ARG A 6 50.95 3.04 -16.54
C ARG A 6 49.84 2.41 -17.39
N THR A 7 50.20 1.72 -18.47
CA THR A 7 49.21 1.06 -19.34
C THR A 7 48.49 -0.06 -18.60
N ILE A 8 49.19 -0.86 -17.80
CA ILE A 8 48.57 -1.93 -17.00
C ILE A 8 47.56 -1.34 -16.01
N VAL A 9 47.93 -0.28 -15.30
CA VAL A 9 47.03 0.35 -14.31
C VAL A 9 45.77 0.89 -14.99
N ILE A 10 45.90 1.52 -16.17
CA ILE A 10 44.74 2.05 -16.91
C ILE A 10 43.81 0.91 -17.34
N VAL A 11 44.34 -0.14 -17.97
CA VAL A 11 43.55 -1.28 -18.43
C VAL A 11 42.84 -1.96 -17.26
N PHE A 12 43.55 -2.15 -16.15
CA PHE A 12 42.99 -2.75 -14.95
C PHE A 12 41.87 -1.90 -14.35
N THR A 13 42.04 -0.59 -14.28
CA THR A 13 41.02 0.33 -13.74
C THR A 13 39.77 0.35 -14.62
N CYS A 14 39.93 0.40 -15.95
CA CYS A 14 38.80 0.34 -16.87
C CYS A 14 38.04 -1.00 -16.73
N ALA A 15 38.74 -2.13 -16.72
CA ALA A 15 38.14 -3.44 -16.53
C ALA A 15 37.40 -3.53 -15.19
N PHE A 16 38.00 -3.00 -14.11
CA PHE A 16 37.40 -2.97 -12.78
C PHE A 16 36.09 -2.18 -12.78
N ILE A 17 36.05 -0.98 -13.38
CA ILE A 17 34.82 -0.17 -13.48
C ILE A 17 33.72 -0.91 -14.28
N PHE A 18 34.07 -1.58 -15.38
CA PHE A 18 33.09 -2.38 -16.12
C PHE A 18 32.54 -3.55 -15.30
N LEU A 19 33.40 -4.25 -14.56
CA LEU A 19 33.01 -5.32 -13.65
C LEU A 19 32.11 -4.82 -12.51
N THR A 20 32.38 -3.62 -11.96
CA THR A 20 31.56 -3.06 -10.88
C THR A 20 30.19 -2.54 -11.34
N ASN A 21 30.01 -2.23 -12.63
CA ASN A 21 28.71 -1.80 -13.18
C ASN A 21 27.90 -2.95 -13.82
N ALA A 22 28.50 -4.13 -13.99
CA ALA A 22 27.82 -5.32 -14.52
C ALA A 22 26.96 -6.05 -13.48
N VAL A 23 27.02 -5.62 -12.22
CA VAL A 23 26.19 -6.10 -11.13
C VAL A 23 25.09 -5.07 -10.90
N PRO A 24 23.81 -5.40 -11.17
CA PRO A 24 22.70 -4.52 -10.81
C PRO A 24 22.81 -4.14 -9.33
N ALA A 25 22.51 -2.91 -8.97
CA ALA A 25 22.48 -2.52 -7.56
C ALA A 25 21.58 -3.49 -6.79
N PHE A 26 22.16 -4.33 -5.94
CA PHE A 26 21.48 -5.30 -5.07
C PHE A 26 20.50 -4.65 -4.06
N ALA A 27 20.26 -3.34 -4.16
CA ALA A 27 19.19 -2.64 -3.45
C ALA A 27 17.80 -2.85 -4.09
N ILE A 28 17.72 -3.40 -5.30
CA ILE A 28 16.43 -3.63 -5.99
C ILE A 28 15.76 -4.93 -5.51
N GLU A 29 16.51 -5.98 -5.18
CA GLU A 29 15.93 -7.28 -4.78
C GLU A 29 15.17 -7.23 -3.45
N SER A 30 15.57 -6.37 -2.50
CA SER A 30 14.90 -6.29 -1.20
C SER A 30 13.58 -5.48 -1.21
N TYR A 31 13.25 -4.80 -2.31
CA TYR A 31 12.04 -3.98 -2.45
C TYR A 31 11.34 -4.19 -3.80
N GLN A 32 11.42 -5.39 -4.37
CA GLN A 32 10.59 -5.72 -5.53
C GLN A 32 9.14 -5.94 -5.08
N SER A 33 8.27 -4.98 -5.37
CA SER A 33 6.83 -5.23 -5.33
C SER A 33 6.48 -6.24 -6.41
N ASN A 34 5.66 -7.23 -6.05
CA ASN A 34 5.09 -8.13 -7.03
C ASN A 34 4.00 -7.37 -7.79
N ALA A 35 4.32 -6.85 -8.99
CA ALA A 35 3.37 -6.10 -9.80
C ALA A 35 2.05 -6.87 -10.05
N ARG A 36 2.08 -8.21 -9.99
CA ARG A 36 0.90 -9.06 -10.16
C ARG A 36 -0.06 -9.02 -8.97
N GLU A 37 0.43 -8.72 -7.77
CA GLU A 37 -0.43 -8.59 -6.57
C GLU A 37 -1.30 -7.33 -6.64
N GLY A 38 -0.74 -6.21 -7.11
CA GLY A 38 -1.52 -4.99 -7.36
C GLY A 38 -2.54 -5.18 -8.49
N GLU A 39 -2.14 -5.82 -9.60
CA GLU A 39 -3.06 -6.15 -10.70
C GLU A 39 -4.22 -7.03 -10.26
N THR A 40 -3.95 -8.05 -9.43
CA THR A 40 -4.99 -8.95 -8.91
C THR A 40 -6.02 -8.20 -8.07
N GLN A 41 -5.57 -7.33 -7.16
CA GLN A 41 -6.46 -6.50 -6.33
C GLN A 41 -7.31 -5.53 -7.16
N LEU A 42 -6.75 -4.94 -8.22
CA LEU A 42 -7.49 -4.04 -9.11
C LEU A 42 -8.56 -4.77 -9.92
N LEU A 43 -8.25 -5.96 -10.44
CA LEU A 43 -9.22 -6.78 -11.18
C LEU A 43 -10.38 -7.24 -10.29
N GLU A 44 -10.09 -7.59 -9.04
CA GLU A 44 -11.11 -7.95 -8.05
C GLU A 44 -11.98 -6.74 -7.68
N THR A 45 -11.36 -5.59 -7.43
CA THR A 45 -12.07 -4.32 -7.16
C THR A 45 -12.99 -3.95 -8.32
N GLN A 46 -12.53 -4.08 -9.56
CA GLN A 46 -13.34 -3.83 -10.75
C GLN A 46 -14.53 -4.79 -10.82
N LYS A 47 -14.30 -6.09 -10.62
CA LYS A 47 -15.36 -7.10 -10.61
C LYS A 47 -16.43 -6.80 -9.57
N LEU A 48 -16.04 -6.44 -8.34
CA LEU A 48 -16.98 -6.10 -7.26
C LEU A 48 -17.70 -4.79 -7.53
N THR A 49 -17.03 -3.79 -8.11
CA THR A 49 -17.65 -2.54 -8.57
C THR A 49 -18.75 -2.84 -9.60
N ASP A 50 -18.44 -3.66 -10.60
CA ASP A 50 -19.41 -4.05 -11.63
C ASP A 50 -20.58 -4.81 -11.03
N GLU A 51 -20.35 -5.66 -10.03
CA GLU A 51 -21.40 -6.38 -9.32
C GLU A 51 -22.30 -5.43 -8.52
N VAL A 52 -21.71 -4.54 -7.73
CA VAL A 52 -22.43 -3.53 -6.93
C VAL A 52 -23.23 -2.58 -7.82
N SER A 53 -22.69 -2.21 -8.99
CA SER A 53 -23.38 -1.35 -9.96
C SER A 53 -24.67 -1.94 -10.53
N ARG A 54 -24.86 -3.27 -10.45
CA ARG A 54 -26.06 -3.97 -10.96
C ARG A 54 -27.20 -4.00 -9.94
N TYR A 55 -26.97 -3.61 -8.70
CA TYR A 55 -28.04 -3.55 -7.72
C TYR A 55 -29.03 -2.44 -8.07
N ALA A 56 -30.28 -2.64 -7.67
CA ALA A 56 -31.25 -1.55 -7.69
C ALA A 56 -30.74 -0.38 -6.81
N PRO A 57 -31.13 0.87 -7.09
CA PRO A 57 -30.77 2.01 -6.27
C PRO A 57 -31.04 1.74 -4.78
N GLY A 58 -30.00 1.89 -3.94
CA GLY A 58 -30.07 1.60 -2.51
C GLY A 58 -29.60 0.19 -2.09
N GLY A 59 -29.12 -0.62 -3.04
CA GLY A 59 -28.38 -1.86 -2.76
C GLY A 59 -26.86 -1.73 -2.98
N PRO A 60 -26.03 -2.60 -2.39
CA PRO A 60 -26.40 -3.62 -1.39
C PRO A 60 -26.93 -2.97 -0.10
N ASN A 61 -27.85 -3.68 0.57
CA ASN A 61 -28.39 -3.21 1.84
C ASN A 61 -27.38 -3.43 2.99
N LEU A 62 -27.68 -2.91 4.18
CA LEU A 62 -26.75 -2.96 5.31
C LEU A 62 -26.29 -4.39 5.67
N GLU A 63 -27.19 -5.37 5.67
CA GLU A 63 -26.86 -6.76 5.98
C GLU A 63 -25.91 -7.35 4.93
N GLN A 64 -26.19 -7.10 3.66
CA GLN A 64 -25.33 -7.54 2.55
C GLN A 64 -23.96 -6.86 2.58
N THR A 65 -23.91 -5.57 2.90
CA THR A 65 -22.65 -4.85 3.09
C THR A 65 -21.85 -5.42 4.27
N GLN A 66 -22.51 -5.71 5.39
CA GLN A 66 -21.88 -6.33 6.56
C GLN A 66 -21.35 -7.74 6.26
N GLU A 67 -22.10 -8.55 5.53
CA GLU A 67 -21.65 -9.87 5.08
C GLU A 67 -20.37 -9.76 4.23
N ARG A 68 -20.37 -8.86 3.25
CA ARG A 68 -19.23 -8.62 2.34
C ARG A 68 -18.00 -8.06 3.03
N THR A 69 -18.18 -7.35 4.14
CA THR A 69 -17.09 -6.74 4.92
C THR A 69 -16.69 -7.56 6.15
N SER A 70 -17.43 -8.63 6.47
CA SER A 70 -17.25 -9.44 7.69
C SER A 70 -15.84 -10.00 7.89
N GLN A 71 -15.08 -10.16 6.81
CA GLN A 71 -13.70 -10.64 6.83
C GLN A 71 -12.66 -9.51 7.01
N GLY A 72 -13.09 -8.34 7.50
CA GLY A 72 -12.22 -7.18 7.69
C GLY A 72 -12.13 -6.27 6.47
N GLY A 73 -13.04 -6.40 5.52
CA GLY A 73 -13.11 -5.54 4.34
C GLY A 73 -13.51 -4.10 4.68
N LEU A 74 -12.94 -3.14 3.98
CA LEU A 74 -13.18 -1.70 4.11
C LEU A 74 -14.59 -1.31 3.66
N ASN A 75 -15.07 -1.93 2.58
CA ASN A 75 -16.42 -1.85 2.06
C ASN A 75 -16.68 -3.01 1.09
N GLU A 76 -17.87 -3.04 0.50
CA GLU A 76 -18.34 -4.09 -0.41
C GLU A 76 -17.57 -4.19 -1.75
N VAL A 77 -16.78 -3.17 -2.10
CA VAL A 77 -16.01 -3.10 -3.35
C VAL A 77 -14.51 -3.29 -3.11
N GLN A 78 -13.95 -2.61 -2.12
CA GLN A 78 -12.50 -2.52 -1.92
C GLN A 78 -11.92 -3.72 -1.17
N GLY A 79 -12.75 -4.52 -0.48
CA GLY A 79 -12.26 -5.63 0.34
C GLY A 79 -11.18 -5.13 1.31
N THR A 80 -10.05 -5.83 1.41
CA THR A 80 -8.92 -5.45 2.27
C THR A 80 -7.81 -4.70 1.52
N ALA A 81 -8.07 -4.18 0.33
CA ALA A 81 -7.06 -3.51 -0.48
C ALA A 81 -6.41 -2.35 0.29
N ASP A 82 -5.08 -2.38 0.42
CA ASP A 82 -4.25 -1.39 1.10
C ASP A 82 -4.73 -1.01 2.53
N ILE A 83 -5.41 -1.92 3.23
CA ILE A 83 -5.96 -1.68 4.58
C ILE A 83 -4.88 -1.31 5.60
N ASP A 84 -3.67 -1.82 5.42
CA ASP A 84 -2.48 -1.55 6.23
C ASP A 84 -1.87 -0.17 5.96
N GLN A 85 -2.13 0.40 4.77
CA GLN A 85 -1.68 1.74 4.38
C GLN A 85 -2.66 2.84 4.79
N MET A 86 -3.87 2.48 5.21
CA MET A 86 -4.85 3.45 5.69
C MET A 86 -4.46 4.02 7.05
N LYS A 87 -4.61 5.34 7.19
CA LYS A 87 -4.52 6.00 8.49
C LYS A 87 -5.70 5.59 9.37
N ARG A 88 -5.39 5.10 10.56
CA ARG A 88 -6.30 4.66 11.60
C ARG A 88 -5.88 5.27 12.94
N PRO A 89 -6.80 5.44 13.90
CA PRO A 89 -6.46 5.94 15.24
C PRO A 89 -5.28 5.19 15.88
N GLU A 90 -5.17 3.89 15.64
CA GLU A 90 -4.11 3.06 16.25
C GLU A 90 -2.73 3.26 15.59
N ASN A 91 -2.67 3.74 14.34
CA ASN A 91 -1.42 3.88 13.57
C ASN A 91 -1.07 5.33 13.17
N SER A 92 -1.84 6.32 13.64
CA SER A 92 -1.69 7.73 13.26
C SER A 92 -1.70 8.66 14.47
N THR A 93 -0.65 9.47 14.63
CA THR A 93 -0.41 10.32 15.81
C THR A 93 -1.53 11.33 16.13
N GLU A 94 -2.29 11.77 15.14
CA GLU A 94 -3.35 12.79 15.28
C GLU A 94 -4.75 12.27 14.91
N ALA A 95 -4.92 10.95 14.73
CA ALA A 95 -6.22 10.39 14.38
C ALA A 95 -7.06 10.12 15.64
N VAL A 96 -8.31 10.55 15.62
CA VAL A 96 -9.30 10.32 16.68
C VAL A 96 -10.28 9.25 16.20
N SER A 97 -10.68 8.33 17.07
CA SER A 97 -11.70 7.35 16.72
C SER A 97 -13.07 8.02 16.62
N VAL A 98 -13.98 7.45 15.82
CA VAL A 98 -15.36 7.96 15.71
C VAL A 98 -16.05 7.97 17.08
N GLU A 99 -15.80 6.96 17.91
CA GLU A 99 -16.33 6.88 19.26
C GLU A 99 -15.81 8.02 20.14
N ASP A 100 -14.51 8.28 20.10
CA ASP A 100 -13.89 9.38 20.85
C ASP A 100 -14.40 10.75 20.38
N GLU A 101 -14.57 10.94 19.08
CA GLU A 101 -15.14 12.16 18.52
C GLU A 101 -16.57 12.39 19.02
N ILE A 102 -17.41 11.35 18.98
CA ILE A 102 -18.79 11.42 19.47
C ILE A 102 -18.81 11.68 20.99
N ASN A 103 -17.99 10.98 21.77
CA ASN A 103 -17.91 11.18 23.21
C ASN A 103 -17.45 12.59 23.59
N ASN A 104 -16.48 13.14 22.86
CA ASN A 104 -16.01 14.53 23.04
C ASN A 104 -17.11 15.54 22.70
N LEU A 105 -17.83 15.34 21.59
CA LEU A 105 -18.97 16.18 21.22
C LEU A 105 -20.09 16.12 22.27
N LEU A 106 -20.45 14.92 22.74
CA LEU A 106 -21.48 14.74 23.76
C LEU A 106 -21.05 15.32 25.11
N GLY A 107 -19.78 15.16 25.51
CA GLY A 107 -19.22 15.76 26.72
C GLY A 107 -19.34 17.29 26.72
N LYS A 108 -18.95 17.93 25.61
CA LYS A 108 -19.10 19.38 25.39
C LYS A 108 -20.54 19.86 25.49
N VAL A 109 -21.47 19.18 24.81
CA VAL A 109 -22.89 19.61 24.77
C VAL A 109 -23.62 19.33 26.08
N THR A 110 -23.26 18.27 26.79
CA THR A 110 -23.87 17.90 28.08
C THR A 110 -23.20 18.54 29.30
N GLY A 111 -22.14 19.33 29.09
CA GLY A 111 -21.36 19.95 30.17
C GLY A 111 -20.54 18.97 31.01
N LYS A 112 -20.37 17.73 30.52
CA LYS A 112 -19.54 16.69 31.13
C LYS A 112 -18.20 16.60 30.40
N LYS A 113 -17.41 17.68 30.48
CA LYS A 113 -16.13 17.92 29.80
C LYS A 113 -16.20 17.93 28.26
#